data_AF-A0A9W9TCV7-F1
#
_entry.id   AF-A0A9W9TCV7-F1
#
_cell.length_a   1.000
_cell.length_b   1.000
_cell.length_c   1.000
_cell.angle_alpha   90.00
_cell.angle_beta   90.00
_cell.angle_gamma   90.00
#
_symmetry.space_group_name_H-M   'P 1'
#
loop_
_entity.id
_entity.type
_entity.pdbx_description
1 polymer ?
#
loop_
_entity_poly.entity_id
_entity_poly.type
_entity_poly.pdbx_seq_one_letter_code
_entity_poly.pdbx_strand_id
1 'polypeptide(L)'
;MSQSQSELVRDAKLPTKLEPERTTHTFLESSHIAGLAGRRARRREREEVWQRQRHIGIGMFGTVWLEKCTSDGGSKLRAVKEVRKIRENFDSIDYDRELEAIAKLSQQKVQ
;
A
#
# COMPACT_ATOMS: atom_id res chain seq x y z
N MET A 1 26.43 -2.07 -1.82
CA MET A 1 26.13 -1.03 -0.82
C MET A 1 24.61 -0.99 -0.67
N SER A 2 24.08 -1.26 0.53
CA SER A 2 22.63 -1.29 0.76
C SER A 2 22.09 0.13 0.65
N GLN A 3 21.33 0.46 -0.40
CA GLN A 3 20.57 1.71 -0.45
C GLN A 3 19.65 1.76 0.76
N SER A 4 19.84 2.73 1.65
CA SER A 4 18.93 2.97 2.76
C SER A 4 17.68 3.65 2.21
N GLN A 5 16.56 2.94 2.18
CA GLN A 5 15.28 3.53 1.79
C GLN A 5 14.93 4.71 2.71
N SER A 6 14.38 5.79 2.14
CA SER A 6 13.92 6.98 2.89
C SER A 6 12.94 6.59 3.99
N GLU A 7 12.98 7.29 5.13
CA GLU A 7 12.05 7.08 6.26
C GLU A 7 10.60 7.20 5.83
N LEU A 8 10.28 8.17 4.94
CA LEU A 8 8.93 8.34 4.42
C LEU A 8 8.41 7.10 3.67
N VAL A 9 9.28 6.45 2.88
CA VAL A 9 8.94 5.23 2.15
C VAL A 9 8.79 4.05 3.11
N ARG A 10 9.62 4.00 4.16
CA ARG A 10 9.54 2.96 5.20
C ARG A 10 8.27 3.07 6.03
N ASP A 11 7.87 4.28 6.40
CA ASP A 11 6.66 4.55 7.19
C ASP A 11 5.38 4.31 6.37
N ALA A 12 5.43 4.56 5.06
CA ALA A 12 4.33 4.25 4.14
C ALA A 12 4.22 2.74 3.81
N LYS A 13 5.18 1.91 4.24
CA LYS A 13 5.19 0.48 3.93
C LYS A 13 4.14 -0.26 4.76
N LEU A 14 3.14 -0.81 4.09
CA LEU A 14 2.08 -1.58 4.70
C LEU A 14 2.35 -3.09 4.62
N PRO A 15 2.19 -3.87 5.72
CA PRO A 15 2.22 -5.32 5.67
C PRO A 15 1.19 -5.85 4.67
N THR A 16 1.67 -6.52 3.62
CA THR A 16 0.85 -6.89 2.47
C THR A 16 1.21 -8.29 1.99
N LYS A 17 0.20 -9.14 1.81
CA LYS A 17 0.29 -10.41 1.09
C LYS A 17 -0.23 -10.20 -0.32
N LEU A 18 0.59 -10.54 -1.32
CA LEU A 18 0.24 -10.46 -2.74
C LEU A 18 0.01 -11.87 -3.29
N GLU A 19 -1.18 -12.10 -3.82
CA GLU A 19 -1.59 -13.26 -4.59
C GLU A 19 -1.99 -12.78 -6.01
N PRO A 20 -2.03 -13.64 -7.04
CA PRO A 20 -2.19 -13.21 -8.43
C PRO A 20 -3.38 -12.27 -8.72
N GLU A 21 -4.48 -12.42 -7.99
CA GLU A 21 -5.69 -11.61 -8.13
C GLU A 21 -6.15 -10.97 -6.83
N ARG A 22 -5.39 -11.14 -5.75
CA ARG A 22 -5.80 -10.73 -4.41
C ARG A 22 -4.65 -10.06 -3.68
N THR A 23 -4.95 -8.90 -3.13
CA THR A 23 -4.04 -8.15 -2.26
C THR A 23 -4.66 -8.09 -0.87
N THR A 24 -3.96 -8.61 0.14
CA THR A 24 -4.43 -8.54 1.54
C THR A 24 -3.49 -7.67 2.35
N HIS A 25 -4.03 -6.65 2.99
CA HIS A 25 -3.33 -5.80 3.93
C HIS A 25 -3.70 -6.18 5.37
N THR A 26 -2.71 -6.20 6.25
CA THR A 26 -2.92 -6.44 7.68
C THR A 26 -2.73 -5.14 8.43
N PHE A 27 -3.78 -4.68 9.09
CA PHE A 27 -3.79 -3.52 9.96
C PHE A 27 -3.85 -3.97 11.41
N LEU A 28 -3.22 -3.17 12.24
CA LEU A 28 -3.10 -3.43 13.65
C LEU A 28 -3.79 -2.31 14.41
N GLU A 29 -4.99 -2.59 14.90
CA GLU A 29 -5.80 -1.60 15.59
C GLU A 29 -5.60 -1.72 17.10
N SER A 30 -5.14 -0.62 17.71
CA SER A 30 -5.20 -0.43 19.16
C SER A 30 -6.58 0.11 19.50
N SER A 31 -7.44 -0.74 20.05
CA SER A 31 -8.73 -0.30 20.59
C SER A 31 -8.50 0.55 21.86
N HIS A 32 -8.44 1.87 21.71
CA HIS A 32 -8.60 2.77 22.85
C HIS A 32 -10.07 2.75 23.25
N ILE A 33 -10.46 1.83 24.14
CA ILE A 33 -11.72 1.96 24.86
C ILE A 33 -11.51 3.08 25.88
N ALA A 34 -11.73 4.33 25.44
CA ALA A 34 -11.78 5.49 26.32
C ALA A 34 -12.97 5.30 27.27
N GLY A 35 -12.69 4.94 28.52
CA GLY A 35 -13.71 4.82 29.57
C GLY A 35 -13.48 3.73 30.62
N LEU A 36 -12.60 2.76 30.39
CA LEU A 36 -12.30 1.71 31.38
C LEU A 36 -10.79 1.67 31.65
N ALA A 37 -10.34 2.57 32.53
CA ALA A 37 -9.01 2.52 33.13
C ALA A 37 -8.81 1.13 33.78
N GLY A 38 -8.07 0.24 33.09
CA GLY A 38 -7.65 -1.05 33.66
C GLY A 38 -7.79 -2.29 32.76
N ARG A 39 -8.52 -2.24 31.62
CA ARG A 39 -8.51 -3.37 30.68
C ARG A 39 -7.47 -3.14 29.59
N ARG A 40 -6.43 -4.00 29.56
CA ARG A 40 -5.39 -4.04 28.51
C ARG A 40 -6.05 -3.85 27.15
N ALA A 41 -5.67 -2.80 26.43
CA ALA A 41 -6.09 -2.58 25.04
C ALA A 41 -5.84 -3.87 24.26
N ARG A 42 -6.92 -4.51 23.80
CA ARG A 42 -6.78 -5.74 23.01
C ARG A 42 -6.39 -5.31 21.62
N ARG A 43 -5.13 -5.56 21.26
CA ARG A 43 -4.61 -5.37 19.90
C ARG A 43 -5.43 -6.27 18.99
N ARG A 44 -6.21 -5.69 18.07
CA ARG A 44 -7.02 -6.45 17.11
C ARG A 44 -6.37 -6.31 15.75
N GLU A 45 -6.10 -7.45 15.11
CA GLU A 45 -5.69 -7.45 13.71
C GLU A 45 -6.94 -7.37 12.82
N ARG A 46 -6.91 -6.45 11.86
CA ARG A 46 -7.94 -6.29 10.83
C ARG A 46 -7.29 -6.55 9.48
N GLU A 47 -7.87 -7.47 8.71
CA GLU A 47 -7.46 -7.72 7.33
C GLU A 47 -8.35 -6.94 6.36
N GLU A 48 -7.71 -6.28 5.39
CA GLU A 48 -8.38 -5.65 4.27
C GLU A 48 -7.99 -6.34 2.97
N VAL A 49 -8.97 -6.98 2.34
CA VAL A 49 -8.80 -7.78 1.15
C VAL A 49 -9.28 -7.00 -0.07
N TRP A 50 -8.44 -6.95 -1.09
CA TRP A 50 -8.69 -6.30 -2.36
C TRP A 50 -8.62 -7.31 -3.48
N GLN A 51 -9.65 -7.35 -4.33
CA GLN A 51 -9.74 -8.24 -5.47
C GLN A 51 -9.48 -7.47 -6.77
N ARG A 52 -8.50 -7.93 -7.55
CA ARG A 52 -8.21 -7.43 -8.90
C ARG A 52 -9.42 -7.65 -9.81
N GLN A 53 -9.82 -6.60 -10.52
CA GLN A 53 -11.00 -6.61 -11.39
C GLN A 53 -10.60 -6.64 -12.85
N ARG A 54 -9.97 -5.56 -13.33
CA ARG A 54 -9.53 -5.44 -14.72
C ARG A 54 -8.34 -4.53 -14.85
N HIS A 55 -7.58 -4.74 -15.92
CA HIS A 55 -6.54 -3.82 -16.36
C HIS A 55 -7.18 -2.49 -16.78
N ILE A 56 -6.65 -1.37 -16.31
CA ILE A 56 -7.16 -0.02 -16.62
C ILE A 56 -6.16 0.88 -17.32
N GLY A 57 -4.89 0.48 -17.43
CA GLY A 57 -3.91 1.24 -18.21
C GLY A 57 -2.47 0.80 -17.99
N ILE A 58 -1.59 1.29 -18.85
CA ILE A 58 -0.14 1.10 -18.75
C ILE A 58 0.48 2.47 -18.49
N GLY A 59 1.28 2.57 -17.45
CA GLY A 59 2.12 3.74 -17.20
C GLY A 59 3.56 3.48 -17.64
N MET A 60 4.38 4.54 -17.64
CA MET A 60 5.79 4.48 -18.05
C MET A 60 6.60 3.36 -17.38
N PHE A 61 6.28 3.03 -16.12
CA PHE A 61 7.03 2.06 -15.31
C PHE A 61 6.24 0.80 -14.95
N GLY A 62 5.07 0.58 -15.55
CA GLY A 62 4.30 -0.63 -15.25
C GLY A 62 2.82 -0.58 -15.59
N THR A 63 2.08 -1.47 -14.96
CA THR A 63 0.70 -1.78 -15.31
C THR A 63 -0.25 -1.33 -14.21
N VAL A 64 -1.41 -0.77 -14.56
CA VAL A 64 -2.41 -0.26 -13.62
C VAL A 64 -3.65 -1.14 -13.65
N TRP A 65 -4.06 -1.59 -12.48
CA TRP A 65 -5.22 -2.46 -12.26
C TRP A 65 -6.28 -1.74 -11.44
N LEU A 66 -7.55 -1.97 -11.77
CA LEU A 66 -8.67 -1.65 -10.89
C LEU A 66 -8.82 -2.77 -9.86
N GLU A 67 -8.86 -2.43 -8.59
CA GLU A 67 -9.16 -3.36 -7.50
C GLU A 67 -10.40 -2.91 -6.72
N LYS A 68 -11.12 -3.90 -6.16
CA LYS A 68 -12.33 -3.71 -5.35
C LYS A 68 -12.11 -4.29 -3.96
N CYS A 69 -12.41 -3.54 -2.91
CA CYS A 69 -12.28 -4.01 -1.53
C CYS A 69 -13.43 -4.98 -1.21
N THR A 70 -13.11 -6.22 -0.88
CA THR A 70 -14.11 -7.24 -0.50
C THR A 70 -14.41 -7.22 0.99
N SER A 71 -13.48 -6.72 1.83
CA SER A 71 -13.69 -6.59 3.28
C SER A 71 -14.74 -5.55 3.68
N ASP A 72 -15.08 -4.59 2.80
CA ASP A 72 -16.01 -3.48 3.07
C ASP A 72 -17.29 -3.56 2.23
N GLY A 73 -17.79 -4.78 2.02
CA GLY A 73 -19.01 -5.05 1.25
C GLY A 73 -18.89 -4.72 -0.25
N GLY A 74 -17.69 -4.48 -0.78
CA GLY A 74 -17.49 -4.18 -2.20
C GLY A 74 -17.67 -2.71 -2.58
N SER A 75 -17.81 -1.78 -1.64
CA SER A 75 -18.10 -0.37 -1.97
C SER A 75 -16.88 0.41 -2.44
N LYS A 76 -15.68 0.06 -1.96
CA LYS A 76 -14.43 0.78 -2.25
C LYS A 76 -13.74 0.25 -3.51
N LEU A 77 -13.29 1.17 -4.35
CA LEU A 77 -12.49 0.91 -5.53
C LEU A 77 -11.16 1.66 -5.44
N ARG A 78 -10.11 1.08 -6.02
CA ARG A 78 -8.80 1.74 -6.14
C ARG A 78 -8.10 1.39 -7.44
N ALA A 79 -7.22 2.27 -7.89
CA ALA A 79 -6.23 1.97 -8.93
C ALA A 79 -4.92 1.54 -8.25
N VAL A 80 -4.34 0.41 -8.69
CA VAL A 80 -3.04 -0.08 -8.21
C VAL A 80 -2.07 -0.13 -9.38
N LYS A 81 -0.96 0.61 -9.27
CA LYS A 81 0.15 0.57 -10.23
C LYS A 81 1.16 -0.48 -9.77
N GLU A 82 1.29 -1.54 -10.55
CA GLU A 82 2.33 -2.56 -10.41
C GLU A 82 3.58 -2.09 -11.17
N VAL A 83 4.61 -1.68 -10.44
CA VAL A 83 5.87 -1.19 -11.01
C VAL A 83 6.80 -2.38 -11.26
N ARG A 84 7.23 -2.57 -12.51
CA ARG A 84 8.13 -3.67 -12.88
C ARG A 84 9.55 -3.33 -12.45
N LYS A 85 10.19 -4.25 -11.71
CA LYS A 85 11.64 -4.15 -11.45
C LYS A 85 12.39 -4.60 -12.72
N ILE A 86 12.76 -3.66 -13.58
CA ILE A 86 13.61 -3.93 -14.75
C ILE A 86 15.01 -4.27 -14.20
N ARG A 87 15.50 -5.49 -14.47
CA ARG A 87 16.79 -6.01 -13.99
C ARG A 87 17.92 -5.90 -15.03
N GLU A 88 17.63 -5.42 -16.23
CA GLU A 88 18.57 -5.46 -17.35
C GLU A 88 19.35 -4.15 -17.50
N ASN A 89 20.65 -4.19 -17.15
CA ASN A 89 21.84 -3.47 -17.65
C ASN A 89 21.82 -1.99 -18.09
N PHE A 90 20.69 -1.29 -18.04
CA PHE A 90 20.59 0.14 -18.23
C PHE A 90 20.32 0.78 -16.88
N ASP A 91 21.08 1.84 -16.57
CA ASP A 91 21.07 2.68 -15.37
C ASP A 91 20.04 2.30 -14.31
N SER A 92 20.53 1.91 -13.14
CA SER A 92 19.74 1.59 -11.95
C SER A 92 18.63 2.62 -11.74
N ILE A 93 17.40 2.30 -12.16
CA ILE A 93 16.24 3.13 -11.86
C ILE A 93 16.17 3.22 -10.33
N ASP A 94 16.31 4.44 -9.82
CA ASP A 94 16.18 4.72 -8.40
C ASP A 94 14.69 4.66 -8.02
N TYR A 95 14.21 3.45 -7.78
CA TYR A 95 12.83 3.20 -7.34
C TYR A 95 12.50 3.91 -6.02
N ASP A 96 13.51 4.17 -5.17
CA ASP A 96 13.29 4.89 -3.92
C ASP A 96 12.90 6.35 -4.20
N ARG A 97 13.49 6.97 -5.22
CA ARG A 97 13.12 8.34 -5.65
C ARG A 97 11.69 8.43 -6.18
N GLU A 98 11.23 7.46 -6.98
CA GLU A 98 9.83 7.44 -7.46
C GLU A 98 8.86 7.20 -6.30
N LEU A 99 9.16 6.24 -5.41
CA LEU A 99 8.34 5.97 -4.22
C LEU A 99 8.27 7.17 -3.29
N GLU A 100 9.38 7.88 -3.08
CA GLU A 100 9.42 9.08 -2.25
C GLU A 100 8.58 10.20 -2.87
N ALA A 101 8.65 10.41 -4.19
CA ALA A 101 7.83 11.39 -4.88
C ALA A 101 6.33 11.08 -4.75
N ILE A 102 5.95 9.81 -4.92
CA ILE A 102 4.56 9.35 -4.72
C ILE A 102 4.13 9.62 -3.28
N ALA A 103 4.95 9.25 -2.29
CA ALA A 103 4.62 9.44 -0.88
C ALA A 103 4.44 10.93 -0.52
N LYS A 104 5.30 11.82 -1.05
CA LYS A 104 5.17 13.29 -0.88
C LYS A 104 3.89 13.82 -1.51
N LEU A 105 3.51 13.34 -2.70
CA LEU A 105 2.32 13.82 -3.42
C LEU A 105 1.01 13.19 -2.95
N SER A 106 1.06 12.09 -2.21
CA SER A 106 -0.13 11.39 -1.68
C SER A 106 -0.69 12.04 -0.42
N GLN A 107 0.02 13.00 0.17
CA GLN A 107 -0.44 13.75 1.33
C GLN A 107 -1.59 14.69 0.93
N GLN A 108 -2.56 14.84 1.81
CA GLN A 108 -3.66 15.77 1.60
C GLN A 108 -3.08 17.19 1.47
N LYS A 109 -3.33 17.83 0.32
CA LYS A 109 -2.94 19.23 0.14
C LYS A 109 -3.76 20.07 1.10
N VAL A 110 -3.11 20.63 2.12
CA VAL A 110 -3.73 21.67 2.95
C VAL A 110 -3.87 22.90 2.04
N GLN A 111 -5.12 23.32 1.83
CA GLN A 111 -5.48 24.47 1.01
C GLN A 111 -5.68 25.69 1.91
#